data_AF-A0A4Q3RIZ0-F1
#
_entry.id   AF-A0A4Q3RIZ0-F1
#
_cell.length_a   1.000
_cell.length_b   1.000
_cell.length_c   1.000
_cell.angle_alpha   90.00
_cell.angle_beta   90.00
_cell.angle_gamma   90.00
#
_symmetry.space_group_name_H-M   'P 1'
#
loop_
_entity.id
_entity.type
_entity.pdbx_description
1 polymer ?
#
loop_
_entity_poly.entity_id
_entity_poly.type
_entity_poly.pdbx_seq_one_letter_code
_entity_poly.pdbx_strand_id
1 'polypeptide(L)'
;MKPLQLFIVCNISFFFLLGKQNFFAVNFYNYKNFSPYTLFGTVKTIAARAGTEDTLTNLALQFNERMGSTSKSFLILFIPVLAVCIAAFFIGKRRYMAEHLVFATHYFSFVLLYYLAFHFIVEVPFWLLSPHNYSSSFDMSTSLINLVLLSAYFVLAARRFYNLSNLHSIIGGLFIAVVFVCCIYAYRMFLFYKIMQSIL
;
A
#
# COMPACT_ATOMS: atom_id res chain seq x y z
N MET A 1 7.30 21.65 10.87
CA MET A 1 7.67 20.36 11.49
C MET A 1 8.76 19.70 10.67
N LYS A 2 9.73 19.01 11.28
CA LYS A 2 10.73 18.24 10.52
C LYS A 2 10.04 17.09 9.75
N PRO A 3 10.54 16.67 8.58
CA PRO A 3 9.90 15.64 7.75
C PRO A 3 9.61 14.34 8.51
N LEU A 4 10.58 13.87 9.31
CA LEU A 4 10.43 12.67 10.14
C LEU A 4 9.36 12.84 11.22
N GLN A 5 9.27 14.01 11.85
CA GLN A 5 8.25 14.28 12.86
C GLN A 5 6.85 14.27 12.25
N LEU A 6 6.69 14.88 11.07
CA LEU A 6 5.42 14.83 10.33
C LEU A 6 5.04 13.38 10.03
N PHE A 7 5.98 12.58 9.51
CA PHE A 7 5.72 11.18 9.22
C PHE A 7 5.31 10.40 10.47
N ILE A 8 6.03 10.54 11.58
CA ILE A 8 5.70 9.86 12.84
C ILE A 8 4.30 10.24 13.29
N VAL A 9 3.94 11.53 13.27
CA VAL A 9 2.59 11.99 13.64
C VAL A 9 1.53 11.41 12.71
N CYS A 10 1.73 11.48 11.38
CA CYS A 10 0.79 10.90 10.41
C CYS A 10 0.65 9.39 10.59
N ASN A 11 1.75 8.68 10.84
CA ASN A 11 1.79 7.24 11.01
C ASN A 11 1.08 6.79 12.29
N ILE A 12 1.34 7.47 13.42
CA ILE A 12 0.65 7.22 14.68
C ILE A 12 -0.85 7.50 14.54
N SER A 13 -1.23 8.65 13.97
CA SER A 13 -2.64 8.99 13.73
C SER A 13 -3.32 7.96 12.83
N PHE A 14 -2.67 7.54 11.75
CA PHE A 14 -3.17 6.52 10.85
C PHE A 14 -3.45 5.20 11.60
N PHE A 15 -2.49 4.71 12.38
CA PHE A 15 -2.66 3.44 13.09
C PHE A 15 -3.64 3.52 14.26
N PHE A 16 -3.69 4.64 14.97
CA PHE A 16 -4.60 4.82 16.10
C PHE A 16 -6.05 4.94 15.63
N LEU A 17 -6.30 5.72 14.58
CA LEU A 17 -7.65 6.01 14.10
C LEU A 17 -8.23 4.88 13.22
N LEU A 18 -7.40 4.19 12.44
CA LEU A 18 -7.87 3.04 11.65
C LEU A 18 -7.95 1.75 12.46
N GLY A 19 -7.29 1.69 13.63
CA GLY A 19 -7.42 0.57 14.57
C GLY A 19 -7.12 -0.79 13.93
N LYS A 20 -8.15 -1.60 13.73
CA LYS A 20 -8.05 -2.94 13.10
C LYS A 20 -8.06 -2.91 11.58
N GLN A 21 -8.50 -1.82 10.96
CA GLN A 21 -8.49 -1.67 9.51
C GLN A 21 -7.07 -1.49 9.00
N ASN A 22 -6.75 -2.20 7.93
CA ASN A 22 -5.43 -2.19 7.36
C ASN A 22 -5.48 -2.25 5.83
N PHE A 23 -5.45 -1.07 5.22
CA PHE A 23 -5.41 -0.89 3.76
C PHE A 23 -4.28 -1.66 3.06
N PHE A 24 -3.20 -1.94 3.78
CA PHE A 24 -2.04 -2.61 3.23
C PHE A 24 -2.13 -4.13 3.42
N ALA A 25 -2.97 -4.64 4.32
CA ALA A 25 -3.24 -6.05 4.50
C ALA A 25 -4.22 -6.57 3.45
N VAL A 26 -4.10 -7.87 3.13
CA VAL A 26 -5.03 -8.58 2.26
C VAL A 26 -5.48 -9.84 2.97
N ASN A 27 -6.79 -10.08 2.94
CA ASN A 27 -7.38 -11.26 3.58
C ASN A 27 -6.99 -12.54 2.83
N PHE A 28 -6.95 -13.66 3.54
CA PHE A 28 -6.66 -14.99 3.01
C PHE A 28 -7.50 -15.34 1.78
N TYR A 29 -8.79 -14.98 1.79
CA TYR A 29 -9.71 -15.21 0.68
C TYR A 29 -9.19 -14.66 -0.66
N ASN A 30 -8.59 -13.47 -0.66
CA ASN A 30 -8.08 -12.83 -1.88
C ASN A 30 -6.86 -13.58 -2.44
N TYR A 31 -5.98 -14.11 -1.58
CA TYR A 31 -4.86 -14.94 -2.03
C TYR A 31 -5.32 -16.28 -2.63
N LYS A 32 -6.51 -16.78 -2.24
CA LYS A 32 -7.08 -18.00 -2.81
C LYS A 32 -7.82 -17.75 -4.14
N ASN A 33 -8.54 -16.63 -4.26
CA ASN A 33 -9.54 -16.46 -5.33
C ASN A 33 -9.26 -15.32 -6.31
N PHE A 34 -8.36 -14.38 -6.00
CA PHE A 34 -8.19 -13.18 -6.84
C PHE A 34 -6.96 -13.30 -7.75
N SER A 35 -7.21 -13.21 -9.06
CA SER A 35 -6.24 -13.52 -10.13
C SER A 35 -4.85 -12.86 -9.95
N PRO A 36 -4.72 -11.56 -9.64
CA PRO A 36 -3.43 -10.94 -9.38
C PRO A 36 -2.57 -11.63 -8.31
N TYR A 37 -3.17 -12.30 -7.33
CA TYR A 37 -2.44 -13.05 -6.31
C TYR A 37 -2.22 -14.52 -6.69
N THR A 38 -3.18 -15.14 -7.36
CA THR A 38 -3.09 -16.57 -7.74
C THR A 38 -2.03 -16.81 -8.81
N LEU A 39 -1.73 -15.81 -9.65
CA LEU A 39 -0.62 -15.83 -10.62
C LEU A 39 0.75 -16.06 -9.97
N PHE A 40 0.91 -15.71 -8.69
CA PHE A 40 2.14 -15.97 -7.94
C PHE A 40 2.18 -17.36 -7.28
N GLY A 41 1.22 -18.25 -7.55
CA GLY A 41 1.24 -19.62 -7.02
C GLY A 41 0.77 -19.76 -5.57
N THR A 42 0.15 -18.72 -5.01
CA THR A 42 -0.46 -18.69 -3.66
C THR A 42 -1.42 -19.85 -3.42
N VAL A 43 -2.24 -20.20 -4.43
CA VAL A 43 -3.18 -21.33 -4.35
C VAL A 43 -2.47 -22.65 -4.10
N LYS A 44 -1.34 -22.91 -4.79
CA LYS A 44 -0.55 -24.14 -4.60
C LYS A 44 0.05 -24.18 -3.19
N THR A 45 0.57 -23.04 -2.71
CA THR A 45 1.10 -22.93 -1.35
C THR A 45 0.02 -23.15 -0.30
N ILE A 46 -1.20 -22.65 -0.51
CA ILE A 46 -2.34 -22.87 0.38
C ILE A 46 -2.75 -24.34 0.38
N ALA A 47 -2.92 -24.95 -0.81
CA ALA A 47 -3.35 -26.34 -0.94
C ALA A 47 -2.34 -27.33 -0.36
N ALA A 48 -1.04 -27.06 -0.50
CA ALA A 48 0.02 -27.87 0.12
C ALA A 48 0.00 -27.83 1.66
N ARG A 49 -0.68 -26.85 2.25
CA ARG A 49 -0.73 -26.61 3.70
C ARG A 49 -2.06 -27.02 4.33
N ALA A 50 -3.15 -26.81 3.62
CA ALA A 50 -4.49 -27.19 4.04
C ALA A 50 -4.80 -28.59 3.53
N GLY A 51 -4.47 -29.61 4.33
CA GLY A 51 -4.73 -31.02 3.99
C GLY A 51 -6.23 -31.39 4.05
N THR A 52 -7.05 -30.60 4.73
CA THR A 52 -8.51 -30.77 4.93
C THR A 52 -9.23 -29.42 4.96
N GLU A 53 -10.57 -29.40 4.86
CA GLU A 53 -11.34 -28.15 4.96
C GLU A 53 -11.27 -27.51 6.36
N ASP A 54 -11.24 -28.32 7.43
CA ASP A 54 -11.07 -27.80 8.80
C ASP A 54 -9.71 -27.15 9.01
N THR A 55 -8.65 -27.73 8.42
CA THR A 55 -7.31 -27.12 8.45
C THR A 55 -7.25 -25.85 7.61
N LEU A 56 -8.01 -25.75 6.51
CA LEU A 56 -8.11 -24.53 5.72
C LEU A 56 -8.73 -23.37 6.52
N THR A 57 -9.81 -23.64 7.26
CA THR A 57 -10.50 -22.63 8.07
C THR A 57 -9.61 -22.11 9.20
N ASN A 58 -8.96 -23.02 9.92
CA ASN A 58 -8.01 -22.65 10.97
C ASN A 58 -6.79 -21.89 10.42
N LEU A 59 -6.28 -22.30 9.26
CA LEU A 59 -5.19 -21.60 8.57
C LEU A 59 -5.60 -20.18 8.17
N ALA A 60 -6.82 -19.99 7.65
CA ALA A 60 -7.34 -18.69 7.26
C ALA A 60 -7.46 -17.72 8.45
N LEU A 61 -7.94 -18.21 9.60
CA LEU A 61 -8.03 -17.42 10.83
C LEU A 61 -6.66 -16.97 11.33
N GLN A 62 -5.72 -17.91 11.47
CA GLN A 62 -4.35 -17.61 11.92
C GLN A 62 -3.63 -16.68 10.95
N PHE A 63 -3.84 -16.86 9.64
CA PHE A 63 -3.26 -16.00 8.61
C PHE A 63 -3.78 -14.57 8.73
N ASN A 64 -5.10 -14.38 8.82
CA ASN A 64 -5.70 -13.05 8.89
C ASN A 64 -5.26 -12.30 10.15
N GLU A 65 -5.18 -12.99 11.29
CA GLU A 65 -4.68 -12.40 12.54
C GLU A 65 -3.22 -11.93 12.42
N ARG A 66 -2.34 -12.80 11.92
CA ARG A 66 -0.92 -12.48 11.71
C ARG A 66 -0.70 -11.42 10.64
N MET A 67 -1.53 -11.41 9.60
CA MET A 67 -1.48 -10.40 8.54
C MET A 67 -1.81 -9.02 9.09
N GLY A 68 -2.84 -8.90 9.94
CA GLY A 68 -3.23 -7.63 10.55
C GLY A 68 -2.13 -7.00 11.43
N SER A 69 -1.39 -7.81 12.18
CA SER A 69 -0.29 -7.33 13.04
C SER A 69 1.01 -7.06 12.27
N THR A 70 1.40 -7.96 11.36
CA THR A 70 2.71 -7.88 10.68
C THR A 70 2.79 -6.75 9.65
N SER A 71 1.67 -6.44 8.99
CA SER A 71 1.62 -5.46 7.91
C SER A 71 1.88 -4.02 8.38
N LYS A 72 1.57 -3.68 9.63
CA LYS A 72 1.78 -2.33 10.18
C LYS A 72 3.27 -1.98 10.27
N SER A 73 4.09 -2.93 10.69
CA SER A 73 5.53 -2.70 10.91
C SER A 73 6.31 -2.44 9.63
N PHE A 74 5.78 -2.83 8.46
CA PHE A 74 6.48 -2.75 7.19
C PHE A 74 6.24 -1.45 6.43
N LEU A 75 5.30 -0.59 6.85
CA LEU A 75 5.08 0.70 6.18
C LEU A 75 6.30 1.62 6.23
N ILE A 76 7.12 1.51 7.28
CA ILE A 76 8.34 2.30 7.38
C ILE A 76 9.37 1.93 6.31
N LEU A 77 9.35 0.69 5.82
CA LEU A 77 10.24 0.20 4.77
C LEU A 77 9.84 0.71 3.37
N PHE A 78 8.61 1.18 3.18
CA PHE A 78 8.21 1.79 1.91
C PHE A 78 8.96 3.09 1.63
N ILE A 79 9.28 3.87 2.66
CA ILE A 79 9.97 5.16 2.50
C ILE A 79 11.35 5.01 1.84
N PRO A 80 12.28 4.18 2.35
CA PRO A 80 13.60 4.04 1.74
C PRO A 80 13.51 3.43 0.34
N VAL A 81 12.62 2.45 0.11
CA VAL A 81 12.43 1.86 -1.22
C VAL A 81 11.95 2.92 -2.22
N LEU A 82 10.94 3.71 -1.83
CA LEU A 82 10.41 4.78 -2.64
C LEU A 82 11.49 5.85 -2.92
N ALA A 83 12.28 6.21 -1.91
CA ALA A 83 13.37 7.16 -2.06
C ALA A 83 14.41 6.67 -3.09
N VAL A 84 14.77 5.38 -3.07
CA VAL A 84 15.68 4.79 -4.05
C VAL A 84 15.09 4.84 -5.46
N CYS A 85 13.82 4.47 -5.62
CA CYS A 85 13.14 4.52 -6.93
C CYS A 85 13.07 5.96 -7.47
N ILE A 86 12.76 6.94 -6.62
CA ILE A 86 12.72 8.35 -6.97
C ILE A 86 14.14 8.86 -7.32
N ALA A 87 15.16 8.49 -6.55
CA ALA A 87 16.55 8.86 -6.81
C ALA A 87 17.03 8.29 -8.15
N ALA A 88 16.71 7.03 -8.45
CA ALA A 88 17.03 6.40 -9.72
C ALA A 88 16.36 7.13 -10.90
N PHE A 89 15.07 7.48 -10.76
CA PHE A 89 14.34 8.21 -11.80
C PHE A 89 14.86 9.64 -12.01
N PHE A 90 15.27 10.32 -10.94
CA PHE A 90 15.78 11.69 -10.99
C PHE A 90 17.31 11.81 -10.90
N ILE A 91 18.05 10.78 -11.32
CA ILE A 91 19.51 10.74 -11.20
C ILE A 91 20.21 11.93 -11.87
N GLY A 92 19.62 12.48 -12.94
CA GLY A 92 20.13 13.67 -13.64
C GLY A 92 19.99 15.00 -12.88
N LYS A 93 19.24 15.05 -11.77
CA LYS A 93 18.98 16.29 -11.01
C LYS A 93 20.07 16.65 -9.99
N ARG A 94 21.13 15.82 -9.86
CA ARG A 94 22.28 16.05 -8.95
C ARG A 94 21.87 16.38 -7.51
N ARG A 95 20.84 15.71 -7.01
CA ARG A 95 20.34 15.82 -5.64
C ARG A 95 20.94 14.71 -4.78
N TYR A 96 21.12 14.95 -3.49
CA TYR A 96 21.63 13.96 -2.55
C TYR A 96 20.55 12.95 -2.18
N MET A 97 20.94 11.71 -1.89
CA MET A 97 20.00 10.66 -1.46
C MET A 97 19.15 11.08 -0.24
N ALA A 98 19.72 11.88 0.67
CA ALA A 98 19.00 12.44 1.80
C ALA A 98 17.83 13.35 1.38
N GLU A 99 17.96 14.10 0.28
CA GLU A 99 16.88 14.95 -0.26
C GLU A 99 15.75 14.09 -0.84
N HIS A 100 16.07 13.00 -1.54
CA HIS A 100 15.08 12.04 -2.03
C HIS A 100 14.35 11.34 -0.89
N LEU A 101 15.06 11.02 0.20
CA LEU A 101 14.49 10.42 1.40
C LEU A 101 13.50 11.37 2.08
N VAL A 102 13.85 12.65 2.22
CA VAL A 102 12.96 13.68 2.77
C VAL A 102 11.71 13.83 1.90
N PHE A 103 11.87 13.89 0.58
CA PHE A 103 10.75 13.97 -0.35
C PHE A 103 9.82 12.74 -0.24
N ALA A 104 10.39 11.53 -0.27
CA ALA A 104 9.63 10.28 -0.11
C ALA A 104 8.89 10.23 1.23
N THR A 105 9.51 10.72 2.31
CA THR A 105 8.89 10.82 3.64
C THR A 105 7.67 11.75 3.61
N HIS A 106 7.77 12.91 2.99
CA HIS A 106 6.64 13.84 2.84
C HIS A 106 5.52 13.25 1.98
N TYR A 107 5.87 12.66 0.84
CA TYR A 107 4.90 12.02 -0.04
C TYR A 107 4.17 10.88 0.67
N PHE A 108 4.89 10.01 1.36
CA PHE A 108 4.28 8.88 2.06
C PHE A 108 3.46 9.33 3.28
N SER A 109 3.85 10.42 3.95
CA SER A 109 3.02 11.05 4.99
C SER A 109 1.68 11.53 4.43
N PHE A 110 1.69 12.13 3.22
CA PHE A 110 0.47 12.50 2.52
C PHE A 110 -0.36 11.26 2.15
N VAL A 111 0.26 10.20 1.63
CA VAL A 111 -0.44 8.93 1.31
C VAL A 111 -1.20 8.40 2.54
N LEU A 112 -0.58 8.40 3.72
CA LEU A 112 -1.24 7.95 4.95
C LEU A 112 -2.42 8.86 5.33
N LEU A 113 -2.23 10.18 5.32
CA LEU A 113 -3.31 11.12 5.61
C LEU A 113 -4.46 11.02 4.59
N TYR A 114 -4.12 10.83 3.32
CA TYR A 114 -5.09 10.65 2.25
C TYR A 114 -5.93 9.40 2.48
N TYR A 115 -5.31 8.24 2.74
CA TYR A 115 -6.07 7.01 3.00
C TYR A 115 -6.90 7.10 4.29
N LEU A 116 -6.38 7.77 5.32
CA LEU A 116 -7.13 8.06 6.53
C LEU A 116 -8.39 8.89 6.23
N ALA A 117 -8.23 9.99 5.48
CA ALA A 117 -9.34 10.84 5.09
C ALA A 117 -10.32 10.11 4.18
N PHE A 118 -9.81 9.36 3.19
CA PHE A 118 -10.61 8.55 2.27
C PHE A 118 -11.47 7.54 3.02
N HIS A 119 -10.91 6.87 4.04
CA HIS A 119 -11.67 5.95 4.88
C HIS A 119 -12.90 6.62 5.51
N PHE A 120 -12.70 7.75 6.20
CA PHE A 120 -13.78 8.40 6.94
C PHE A 120 -14.76 9.17 6.05
N ILE A 121 -14.31 9.69 4.90
CA ILE A 121 -15.13 10.52 4.02
C ILE A 121 -15.86 9.68 2.97
N VAL A 122 -15.27 8.58 2.51
CA VAL A 122 -15.79 7.78 1.41
C VAL A 122 -16.24 6.40 1.89
N GLU A 123 -15.36 5.61 2.50
CA GLU A 123 -15.67 4.21 2.83
C GLU A 123 -16.70 4.07 3.94
N VAL A 124 -16.55 4.80 5.05
CA VAL A 124 -17.48 4.73 6.19
C VAL A 124 -18.90 5.17 5.77
N PRO A 125 -19.11 6.32 5.11
CA PRO A 125 -20.44 6.70 4.65
C PRO A 125 -21.02 5.72 3.63
N PHE A 126 -20.20 5.20 2.71
CA PHE A 126 -20.66 4.21 1.74
C PHE A 126 -21.12 2.92 2.41
N TRP A 127 -20.36 2.42 3.40
CA TRP A 127 -20.73 1.24 4.18
C TRP A 127 -22.02 1.46 4.98
N LEU A 128 -22.22 2.64 5.56
CA LEU A 128 -23.44 2.97 6.32
C LEU A 128 -24.69 3.09 5.42
N LEU A 129 -24.54 3.68 4.24
CA LEU A 129 -25.66 3.95 3.32
C LEU A 129 -26.00 2.74 2.43
N SER A 130 -25.03 1.85 2.17
CA SER A 130 -25.18 0.77 1.19
C SER A 130 -24.33 -0.45 1.54
N PRO A 131 -24.54 -1.08 2.72
CA PRO A 131 -23.68 -2.16 3.21
C PRO A 131 -23.65 -3.40 2.29
N HIS A 132 -24.69 -3.61 1.47
CA HIS A 132 -24.80 -4.77 0.57
C HIS A 132 -24.20 -4.51 -0.83
N ASN A 133 -23.79 -3.27 -1.13
CA ASN A 133 -23.26 -2.88 -2.45
C ASN A 133 -21.72 -2.86 -2.51
N TYR A 134 -21.04 -3.38 -1.48
CA TYR A 134 -19.60 -3.62 -1.52
C TYR A 134 -19.30 -4.72 -2.55
N SER A 135 -19.12 -4.30 -3.79
CA SER A 135 -18.90 -5.14 -4.96
C SER A 135 -17.46 -5.00 -5.44
N SER A 136 -16.97 -5.99 -6.19
CA SER A 136 -15.65 -5.92 -6.83
C SER A 136 -15.49 -4.69 -7.73
N SER A 137 -16.58 -4.16 -8.28
CA SER A 137 -16.59 -2.92 -9.05
C SER A 137 -16.27 -1.70 -8.19
N PHE A 138 -16.81 -1.61 -6.97
CA PHE A 138 -16.50 -0.51 -6.04
C PHE A 138 -15.01 -0.53 -5.65
N ASP A 139 -14.47 -1.70 -5.31
CA ASP A 139 -13.04 -1.85 -4.98
C ASP A 139 -12.12 -1.46 -6.14
N MET A 140 -12.49 -1.85 -7.37
CA MET A 140 -11.72 -1.48 -8.57
C MET A 140 -11.78 0.02 -8.83
N SER A 141 -12.97 0.63 -8.79
CA SER A 141 -13.16 2.06 -9.01
C SER A 141 -12.42 2.90 -7.97
N THR A 142 -12.56 2.57 -6.68
CA THR A 142 -11.86 3.28 -5.60
C THR A 142 -10.34 3.13 -5.71
N SER A 143 -9.85 1.93 -6.06
CA SER A 143 -8.41 1.70 -6.30
C SER A 143 -7.87 2.56 -7.44
N LEU A 144 -8.61 2.67 -8.56
CA LEU A 144 -8.22 3.51 -9.70
C LEU A 144 -8.24 5.00 -9.34
N ILE A 145 -9.29 5.46 -8.65
CA ILE A 145 -9.39 6.86 -8.17
C ILE A 145 -8.22 7.19 -7.24
N ASN A 146 -7.93 6.31 -6.28
CA ASN A 146 -6.82 6.47 -5.35
C ASN A 146 -5.48 6.55 -6.10
N LEU A 147 -5.24 5.65 -7.06
CA LEU A 147 -4.01 5.65 -7.85
C LEU A 147 -3.85 6.97 -8.63
N VAL A 148 -4.91 7.44 -9.29
CA VAL A 148 -4.89 8.71 -10.04
C VAL A 148 -4.61 9.89 -9.13
N LEU A 149 -5.26 9.98 -7.96
CA LEU A 149 -5.08 11.09 -7.02
C LEU A 149 -3.69 11.11 -6.40
N LEU A 150 -3.16 9.95 -6.00
CA LEU A 150 -1.81 9.84 -5.46
C LEU A 150 -0.76 10.20 -6.52
N SER A 151 -0.92 9.73 -7.76
CA SER A 151 -0.06 10.12 -8.88
C SER A 151 -0.16 11.61 -9.19
N ALA A 152 -1.35 12.19 -9.22
CA ALA A 152 -1.53 13.62 -9.45
C ALA A 152 -0.85 14.46 -8.36
N TYR A 153 -0.99 14.08 -7.09
CA TYR A 153 -0.28 14.72 -6.00
C TYR A 153 1.24 14.61 -6.15
N PHE A 154 1.75 13.44 -6.55
CA PHE A 154 3.17 13.25 -6.83
C PHE A 154 3.66 14.19 -7.94
N VAL A 155 2.92 14.30 -9.05
CA VAL A 155 3.25 15.21 -10.16
C VAL A 155 3.41 16.64 -9.63
N LEU A 156 2.47 17.11 -8.83
CA LEU A 156 2.50 18.47 -8.25
C LEU A 156 3.69 18.65 -7.28
N ALA A 157 3.90 17.68 -6.38
CA ALA A 157 4.99 17.72 -5.41
C ALA A 157 6.37 17.65 -6.10
N ALA A 158 6.55 16.74 -7.05
CA ALA A 158 7.79 16.56 -7.79
C ALA A 158 8.11 17.77 -8.67
N ARG A 159 7.09 18.42 -9.27
CA ARG A 159 7.26 19.69 -9.99
C ARG A 159 7.86 20.76 -9.11
N ARG A 160 7.29 20.95 -7.93
CA ARG A 160 7.72 21.97 -6.98
C ARG A 160 9.11 21.69 -6.42
N PHE A 161 9.45 20.43 -6.16
CA PHE A 161 10.72 20.07 -5.53
C PHE A 161 11.88 19.95 -6.52
N TYR A 162 11.68 19.31 -7.68
CA TYR A 162 12.71 19.05 -8.68
C TYR A 162 12.73 20.05 -9.85
N ASN A 163 11.84 21.06 -9.83
CA ASN A 163 11.67 22.05 -10.91
C ASN A 163 11.55 21.36 -12.29
N LEU A 164 10.57 20.47 -12.40
CA LEU A 164 10.34 19.66 -13.61
C LEU A 164 9.45 20.39 -14.61
N SER A 165 9.67 20.15 -15.89
CA SER A 165 8.72 20.54 -16.94
C SER A 165 7.47 19.66 -16.90
N ASN A 166 6.37 20.12 -17.50
CA ASN A 166 5.07 19.42 -17.47
C ASN A 166 5.20 17.95 -17.89
N LEU A 167 5.90 17.68 -19.00
CA LEU A 167 6.05 16.33 -19.55
C LEU A 167 6.80 15.40 -18.59
N HIS A 168 7.98 15.81 -18.10
CA HIS A 168 8.77 15.00 -17.17
C HIS A 168 8.03 14.71 -15.87
N SER A 169 7.16 15.62 -15.46
CA SER A 169 6.37 15.47 -14.25
C SER A 169 5.27 14.43 -14.44
N ILE A 170 4.56 14.46 -15.58
CA ILE A 170 3.54 13.45 -15.92
C ILE A 170 4.18 12.07 -16.04
N ILE A 171 5.33 11.95 -16.72
CA ILE A 171 6.08 10.70 -16.80
C ILE A 171 6.48 10.23 -15.39
N GLY A 172 6.94 11.13 -14.53
CA GLY A 172 7.22 10.83 -13.12
C GLY A 172 5.99 10.35 -12.34
N GLY A 173 4.82 10.92 -12.59
CA GLY A 173 3.54 10.50 -12.01
C GLY A 173 3.09 9.10 -12.45
N LEU A 174 3.31 8.76 -13.72
CA LEU A 174 3.07 7.41 -14.22
C LEU A 174 4.08 6.41 -13.65
N PHE A 175 5.36 6.79 -13.62
CA PHE A 175 6.42 5.99 -13.02
C PHE A 175 6.12 5.68 -11.55
N ILE A 176 5.75 6.69 -10.75
CA ILE A 176 5.43 6.46 -9.34
C ILE A 176 4.18 5.60 -9.18
N ALA A 177 3.20 5.70 -10.08
CA ALA A 177 2.01 4.85 -10.05
C ALA A 177 2.41 3.38 -10.16
N VAL A 178 3.25 3.08 -11.16
CA VAL A 178 3.76 1.72 -11.41
C VAL A 178 4.61 1.26 -10.23
N VAL A 179 5.56 2.07 -9.77
CA VAL A 179 6.40 1.74 -8.61
C VAL A 179 5.55 1.45 -7.38
N PHE A 180 4.55 2.30 -7.09
CA PHE A 180 3.69 2.14 -5.93
C PHE A 180 2.89 0.84 -5.99
N VAL A 181 2.29 0.54 -7.14
CA VAL A 181 1.57 -0.73 -7.39
C VAL A 181 2.51 -1.92 -7.23
N CYS A 182 3.67 -1.92 -7.90
CA CYS A 182 4.66 -2.99 -7.81
C CYS A 182 5.15 -3.19 -6.37
N CYS A 183 5.46 -2.12 -5.65
CA CYS A 183 5.88 -2.17 -4.25
C CYS A 183 4.79 -2.78 -3.37
N ILE A 184 3.53 -2.38 -3.54
CA ILE A 184 2.40 -2.94 -2.78
C ILE A 184 2.24 -4.44 -3.06
N TYR A 185 2.27 -4.86 -4.32
CA TYR A 185 2.14 -6.28 -4.66
C TYR A 185 3.31 -7.10 -4.14
N ALA A 186 4.55 -6.64 -4.37
CA ALA A 186 5.75 -7.32 -3.87
C ALA A 186 5.71 -7.46 -2.34
N TYR A 187 5.33 -6.40 -1.65
CA TYR A 187 5.15 -6.38 -0.20
C TYR A 187 4.07 -7.36 0.27
N ARG A 188 2.88 -7.34 -0.36
CA ARG A 188 1.76 -8.26 -0.02
C ARG A 188 2.15 -9.71 -0.25
N MET A 189 2.91 -10.00 -1.30
CA MET A 189 3.41 -11.34 -1.59
C MET A 189 4.49 -11.78 -0.60
N PHE A 190 5.42 -10.89 -0.26
CA PHE A 190 6.44 -11.15 0.76
C PHE A 190 5.80 -11.49 2.11
N LEU A 191 4.81 -10.70 2.54
CA LEU A 191 4.07 -10.99 3.77
C LEU A 191 3.34 -12.31 3.72
N PHE A 192 2.67 -12.62 2.60
CA PHE A 192 1.99 -13.89 2.43
C PHE A 192 2.95 -15.07 2.67
N TYR A 193 4.09 -15.12 1.97
CA TYR A 193 5.03 -16.24 2.14
C TYR A 193 5.64 -16.29 3.53
N LYS A 194 6.00 -15.13 4.10
CA LYS A 194 6.54 -15.06 5.46
C LYS A 194 5.55 -15.59 6.49
N ILE A 195 4.29 -15.13 6.44
CA ILE A 195 3.25 -15.56 7.37
C ILE A 195 2.97 -17.04 7.18
N MET A 196 2.85 -17.49 5.94
CA MET A 196 2.70 -18.91 5.64
C MET A 196 3.85 -19.70 6.27
N GLN A 197 5.12 -19.37 6.05
CA GLN A 197 6.25 -20.06 6.68
C GLN A 197 6.17 -20.09 8.21
N SER A 198 5.64 -19.05 8.84
CA SER A 198 5.55 -18.95 10.30
C SER A 198 4.41 -19.76 10.95
N ILE A 199 3.38 -20.18 10.22
CA ILE A 199 2.20 -20.90 10.79
C ILE A 199 2.50 -22.41 11.01
N LEU A 200 3.77 -22.80 10.93
CA LEU A 200 4.29 -24.11 11.40
C LEU A 200 4.87 -23.96 12.81
#